data_AF-A0A939EVX4-F1
#
_entry.id   AF-A0A939EVX4-F1
#
_cell.length_a   1.000
_cell.length_b   1.000
_cell.length_c   1.000
_cell.angle_alpha   90.00
_cell.angle_beta   90.00
_cell.angle_gamma   90.00
#
_symmetry.space_group_name_H-M   'P 1'
#
loop_
_entity.id
_entity.type
_entity.pdbx_description
1 polymer ?
#
loop_
_entity_poly.entity_id
_entity_poly.type
_entity_poly.pdbx_seq_one_letter_code
_entity_poly.pdbx_strand_id
1 'polypeptide(L)'
;MQVLDIIALSPQETFIVGYPDGSVKAGPWELRVNGEPVATVEVTGEAQLEAGRKGKLAPPRAVVCRGPVDKRAIDFTRDEVTLVRLG
;
A
#
# COMPACT_ATOMS: atom_id res chain seq x y z
N MET A 1 -7.71 -0.45 3.35
CA MET A 1 -7.19 -0.70 1.98
C MET A 1 -6.58 -2.10 1.91
N GLN A 2 -6.99 -2.89 0.92
CA GLN A 2 -6.30 -4.13 0.55
C GLN A 2 -5.03 -3.80 -0.26
N VAL A 3 -3.90 -4.41 0.11
CA VAL A 3 -2.61 -4.26 -0.56
C VAL A 3 -2.38 -5.44 -1.52
N LEU A 4 -1.91 -5.13 -2.72
CA LEU A 4 -1.62 -6.09 -3.79
C LEU A 4 -0.12 -6.29 -4.03
N ASP A 5 0.66 -5.22 -3.87
CA ASP A 5 2.11 -5.26 -4.00
C ASP A 5 2.76 -4.07 -3.28
N ILE A 6 4.05 -4.21 -3.02
CA ILE A 6 4.89 -3.20 -2.39
C ILE A 6 6.15 -3.04 -3.24
N ILE A 7 6.41 -1.82 -3.68
CA ILE A 7 7.50 -1.49 -4.58
C ILE A 7 8.44 -0.53 -3.85
N ALA A 8 9.57 -1.05 -3.37
CA ALA A 8 10.62 -0.20 -2.80
C ALA A 8 11.33 0.56 -3.92
N LEU A 9 11.22 1.89 -3.92
CA LEU A 9 11.89 2.75 -4.90
C LEU A 9 13.29 3.14 -4.42
N SER A 10 13.42 3.37 -3.12
CA SER A 10 14.66 3.69 -2.43
C SER A 10 14.59 3.19 -0.98
N PRO A 11 15.68 3.30 -0.20
CA PRO A 11 15.62 2.98 1.23
C PRO A 11 14.61 3.83 2.03
N GLN A 12 14.17 4.96 1.48
CA GLN A 12 13.32 5.94 2.17
C GLN A 12 11.91 6.03 1.58
N GLU A 13 11.71 5.52 0.36
CA GLU A 13 10.47 5.68 -0.38
C GLU A 13 9.99 4.33 -0.94
N THR A 14 8.71 4.06 -0.69
CA THR A 14 8.03 2.83 -1.10
C THR A 14 6.67 3.19 -1.67
N PHE A 15 6.28 2.53 -2.74
CA PHE A 15 4.89 2.55 -3.22
C PHE A 15 4.15 1.33 -2.71
N ILE A 16 2.97 1.55 -2.15
CA ILE A 16 2.03 0.49 -1.76
C ILE A 16 0.88 0.50 -2.76
N VAL A 17 0.73 -0.58 -3.51
CA VAL A 17 -0.28 -0.71 -4.56
C VAL A 17 -1.47 -1.45 -3.99
N GLY A 18 -2.68 -0.91 -4.16
CA GLY A 18 -3.87 -1.50 -3.57
C GLY A 18 -5.19 -0.89 -4.01
N TYR A 19 -6.28 -1.29 -3.34
CA TYR A 19 -7.61 -0.72 -3.52
C TYR A 19 -7.98 0.12 -2.28
N PRO A 20 -7.86 1.45 -2.35
CA PRO A 20 -8.33 2.33 -1.28
C PRO A 20 -9.85 2.35 -1.25
N ASP A 21 -10.43 2.28 -0.05
CA ASP A 21 -11.88 2.40 0.17
C ASP A 21 -12.38 3.87 0.07
N GLY A 22 -11.50 4.81 -0.30
CA GLY A 22 -11.82 6.23 -0.39
C GLY A 22 -10.61 7.12 -0.77
N SER A 23 -10.63 8.36 -0.29
CA SER A 23 -9.51 9.29 -0.44
C SER A 23 -8.34 8.87 0.47
N VAL A 24 -7.13 8.80 -0.10
CA VAL A 24 -5.93 8.56 0.69
C VAL A 24 -5.53 9.86 1.36
N LYS A 25 -5.40 9.83 2.69
CA LYS A 25 -4.93 10.96 3.49
C LYS A 25 -3.48 10.76 3.88
N ALA A 26 -2.71 11.85 3.82
CA ALA A 26 -1.36 11.86 4.36
C ALA A 26 -1.37 11.59 5.89
N GLY A 27 -0.24 11.13 6.41
CA GLY A 27 -0.06 10.80 7.82
C GLY A 27 0.43 9.36 8.02
N PRO A 28 0.44 8.89 9.28
CA PRO A 28 0.90 7.56 9.63
C PRO A 28 -0.14 6.50 9.29
N TRP A 29 0.32 5.42 8.66
CA TRP A 29 -0.48 4.23 8.37
C TRP A 29 0.30 3.00 8.80
N GLU A 30 -0.44 1.95 9.14
CA GLU A 30 0.08 0.68 9.60
C GLU A 30 -0.15 -0.38 8.51
N LEU A 31 0.93 -1.01 8.09
CA LEU A 31 0.89 -2.20 7.26
C LEU A 31 0.68 -3.41 8.15
N ARG A 32 -0.33 -4.21 7.82
CA ARG A 32 -0.68 -5.41 8.55
C ARG A 32 -0.65 -6.63 7.64
N VAL A 33 -0.19 -7.74 8.19
CA VAL A 33 -0.15 -9.06 7.54
C VAL A 33 -0.93 -10.01 8.43
N ASN A 34 -2.00 -10.60 7.90
CA ASN A 34 -2.92 -11.48 8.63
C ASN A 34 -3.44 -10.83 9.93
N GLY A 35 -3.68 -9.52 9.90
CA GLY A 35 -4.17 -8.72 11.03
C GLY A 35 -3.09 -8.18 11.97
N GLU A 36 -1.85 -8.69 11.90
CA GLU A 36 -0.74 -8.28 12.76
C GLU A 36 0.04 -7.10 12.16
N PRO A 37 0.40 -6.08 12.96
CA PRO A 37 1.18 -4.95 12.47
C PRO A 37 2.63 -5.35 12.21
N VAL A 38 3.13 -5.04 11.00
CA VAL A 38 4.50 -5.38 10.59
C VAL A 38 5.35 -4.16 10.27
N ALA A 39 4.74 -3.02 9.95
CA ALA A 39 5.43 -1.77 9.71
C ALA A 39 4.50 -0.56 9.89
N THR A 40 5.09 0.57 10.27
CA THR A 40 4.44 1.89 10.18
C THR A 40 5.10 2.67 9.07
N VAL A 41 4.29 3.23 8.18
CA VAL A 41 4.73 4.07 7.06
C VAL A 41 4.07 5.44 7.12
N GLU A 42 4.78 6.45 6.66
CA GLU A 42 4.23 7.80 6.50
C GLU A 42 3.71 7.96 5.07
N VAL A 43 2.39 7.94 4.92
CA VAL A 43 1.73 8.19 3.62
C VAL A 43 1.84 9.68 3.30
N THR A 44 2.33 10.00 2.12
CA THR A 44 2.47 11.39 1.65
C THR A 44 1.43 11.75 0.60
N GLY A 45 0.81 10.76 -0.04
CA GLY A 45 -0.20 10.97 -1.07
C GLY A 45 -0.33 9.78 -2.01
N GLU A 46 -0.71 10.05 -3.25
CA GLU A 46 -0.97 9.03 -4.26
C GLU A 46 -0.17 9.31 -5.53
N ALA A 47 0.33 8.23 -6.13
CA ALA A 47 0.89 8.27 -7.47
C ALA A 47 -0.20 7.91 -8.48
N GLN A 48 -0.28 8.71 -9.55
CA GLN A 48 -1.18 8.44 -10.66
C GLN A 48 -0.64 7.26 -11.46
N LEU A 49 -1.31 6.11 -11.38
CA LEU A 49 -1.02 4.97 -12.24
C LEU A 49 -1.73 5.16 -13.59
N GLU A 50 -1.02 4.95 -14.68
CA GLU A 50 -1.60 4.85 -16.02
C GLU A 50 -2.63 3.72 -16.01
N ALA A 51 -3.92 4.08 -16.08
CA ALA A 51 -4.99 3.09 -16.06
C ALA A 51 -4.97 2.29 -17.36
N GLY A 52 -4.49 1.04 -17.30
CA GLY A 52 -4.70 0.08 -18.36
C GLY A 52 -6.21 -0.13 -18.58
N ARG A 53 -6.77 0.45 -19.64
CA ARG A 53 -8.19 0.32 -20.02
C ARG A 53 -8.53 -1.13 -20.39
N LYS A 54 -8.82 -2.00 -19.41
CA LYS A 54 -9.62 -3.23 -19.61
C LYS A 54 -10.29 -3.67 -18.31
N GLY A 55 -11.58 -3.34 -18.15
CA GLY A 55 -12.45 -3.93 -17.11
C GLY A 55 -13.42 -2.95 -16.45
N LYS A 56 -14.50 -3.50 -15.86
CA LYS A 56 -15.51 -2.74 -15.07
C LYS A 56 -15.06 -2.39 -13.64
N LEU A 57 -13.88 -2.86 -13.23
CA LEU A 57 -13.31 -2.61 -11.91
C LEU A 57 -12.41 -1.36 -11.99
N ALA A 58 -12.49 -0.51 -10.96
CA ALA A 58 -11.55 0.59 -10.81
C ALA A 58 -10.11 0.02 -10.74
N PRO A 59 -9.13 0.63 -11.42
CA PRO A 59 -7.76 0.16 -11.35
C PRO A 59 -7.22 0.32 -9.92
N PRO A 60 -6.26 -0.53 -9.51
CA PRO A 60 -5.55 -0.30 -8.25
C PRO A 60 -4.85 1.06 -8.29
N ARG A 61 -4.64 1.65 -7.11
CA ARG A 61 -3.96 2.93 -6.91
C ARG A 61 -2.64 2.67 -6.17
N ALA A 62 -1.62 3.48 -6.49
CA ALA A 62 -0.36 3.47 -5.77
C ALA A 62 -0.35 4.58 -4.71
N VAL A 63 -0.09 4.21 -3.47
CA VAL A 63 0.10 5.12 -2.34
C VAL A 63 1.58 5.37 -2.17
N VAL A 64 1.97 6.64 -2.12
CA VAL A 64 3.36 7.03 -1.86
C VAL A 64 3.59 7.04 -0.36
N CYS A 65 4.58 6.26 0.08
CA CYS A 65 4.89 6.06 1.48
C CYS A 65 6.37 6.36 1.73
N ARG A 66 6.67 6.95 2.89
CA ARG A 66 8.02 7.02 3.45
C ARG A 66 8.21 5.98 4.53
N GLY A 67 9.40 5.39 4.56
CA GLY A 67 9.79 4.38 5.52
C GLY A 67 10.04 3.02 4.87
N PRO A 68 10.87 2.19 5.52
CA PRO A 68 11.20 0.87 5.01
C PRO A 68 10.02 -0.09 5.18
N VAL A 69 9.76 -0.90 4.17
CA VAL A 69 8.88 -2.06 4.26
C VAL A 69 9.64 -3.28 3.78
N ASP A 70 9.84 -4.26 4.66
CA ASP A 70 10.42 -5.53 4.25
C ASP A 70 9.34 -6.45 3.67
N LYS A 71 9.22 -6.44 2.34
CA LYS A 71 8.26 -7.29 1.65
C LYS A 71 8.69 -8.75 1.52
N ARG A 72 9.94 -9.11 1.87
CA ARG A 72 10.46 -10.48 1.66
C ARG A 72 9.77 -11.51 2.55
N ALA A 73 9.21 -11.07 3.66
CA ALA A 73 8.48 -11.90 4.60
C ALA A 73 6.98 -12.05 4.25
N ILE A 74 6.50 -11.44 3.16
CA ILE A 74 5.09 -11.38 2.79
C ILE A 74 4.83 -12.27 1.57
N ASP A 75 3.93 -13.24 1.71
CA ASP A 75 3.41 -14.03 0.58
C ASP A 75 2.05 -13.48 0.16
N PHE A 76 2.03 -12.55 -0.81
CA PHE A 76 0.81 -11.94 -1.34
C PHE A 76 -0.20 -12.92 -1.97
N THR A 77 0.16 -14.21 -2.13
CA THR A 77 -0.77 -15.23 -2.60
C THR A 77 -1.52 -15.94 -1.47
N ARG A 78 -1.04 -15.82 -0.24
CA ARG A 78 -1.59 -16.50 0.95
C ARG A 78 -1.98 -15.55 2.06
N ASP A 79 -1.22 -14.49 2.23
CA ASP A 79 -1.39 -13.54 3.32
C ASP A 79 -2.46 -12.49 2.98
N GLU A 80 -3.25 -12.16 3.99
CA GLU A 80 -4.09 -10.96 3.95
C GLU A 80 -3.23 -9.75 4.28
N VAL A 81 -2.95 -8.90 3.29
CA VAL A 81 -2.14 -7.69 3.47
C VAL A 81 -3.04 -6.45 3.40
N THR A 82 -3.04 -5.67 4.47
CA THR A 82 -3.86 -4.46 4.57
C THR A 82 -3.04 -3.26 5.01
N LEU A 83 -3.44 -2.08 4.52
CA LEU A 83 -2.92 -0.80 4.97
C LEU A 83 -4.04 -0.03 5.67
N VAL A 84 -3.80 0.33 6.93
CA VAL A 84 -4.78 0.93 7.83
C VAL A 84 -4.26 2.26 8.36
N ARG A 85 -5.06 3.32 8.27
CA ARG A 85 -4.68 4.64 8.77
C ARG A 85 -4.65 4.63 10.31
N LEU A 86 -3.57 5.14 10.89
CA LEU A 86 -3.48 5.41 12.32
C LEU A 86 -3.97 6.85 12.56
N GLY A 87 -5.10 7.02 13.24
CA GLY A 87 -5.61 8.32 13.75
C GLY A 87 -5.73 9.47 12.74
#